data_AF-A0A2V7XNP3-F1
#
_entry.id   AF-A0A2V7XNP3-F1
#
_cell.length_a   1.000
_cell.length_b   1.000
_cell.length_c   1.000
_cell.angle_alpha   90.00
_cell.angle_beta   90.00
_cell.angle_gamma   90.00
#
_symmetry.space_group_name_H-M   'P 1'
#
loop_
_entity.id
_entity.type
_entity.pdbx_description
1 polymer ?
#
loop_
_entity_poly.entity_id
_entity_poly.type
_entity_poly.pdbx_seq_one_letter_code
_entity_poly.pdbx_strand_id
1 'polypeptide(L)'
;RIGLGHDGGNKCDMSGPTFQADVEQAIAELQREQPSIFEDSPGGLLVASPGRFYVGIINKLDKKGICAGFDSEELQVKTSNDFNDQFALRTSRGFLRTGPSIYRATCFPAAFPTPLPPFPPSNGCKLAPSLELTCTRESSLYYADVERSIDDVMRTHPELFDFTIHATGANWPGVRDFFGYHEAVAQSMIAKGYCSRFDGEELVAKKTSDFSEHFDIFLGEGFVRRGEGIYRSTCYPAAF
;
A
#
# COMPACT_ATOMS: atom_id res chain seq x y z
N ARG A 1 -7.40 12.77 -17.62
CA ARG A 1 -8.01 12.34 -16.34
C ARG A 1 -9.22 13.22 -16.08
N ILE A 2 -10.37 12.61 -15.83
CA ILE A 2 -11.62 13.32 -15.53
C ILE A 2 -11.44 14.01 -14.16
N GLY A 3 -11.85 15.28 -14.04
CA GLY A 3 -11.51 16.16 -12.91
C GLY A 3 -12.11 15.77 -11.55
N LEU A 4 -11.79 16.56 -10.53
CA LEU A 4 -12.32 16.43 -9.17
C LEU A 4 -13.84 16.70 -9.16
N GLY A 5 -14.60 15.94 -8.37
CA GLY A 5 -16.03 16.18 -8.14
C GLY A 5 -16.27 17.55 -7.49
N HIS A 6 -17.51 18.05 -7.54
CA HIS A 6 -17.86 19.42 -7.14
C HIS A 6 -17.91 19.60 -5.61
N ASP A 7 -17.46 20.76 -5.11
CA ASP A 7 -17.58 21.18 -3.70
C ASP A 7 -19.01 21.63 -3.36
N GLY A 8 -19.91 20.65 -3.26
CA GLY A 8 -21.29 20.83 -2.83
C GLY A 8 -21.87 19.45 -2.57
N GLY A 9 -22.09 19.11 -1.29
CA GLY A 9 -22.31 17.75 -0.80
C GLY A 9 -22.99 16.81 -1.79
N ASN A 10 -22.30 15.73 -2.13
CA ASN A 10 -22.79 14.75 -3.11
C ASN A 10 -24.08 14.10 -2.57
N LYS A 11 -25.10 14.01 -3.42
CA LYS A 11 -26.31 13.25 -3.10
C LYS A 11 -26.11 11.82 -3.56
N CYS A 12 -25.99 10.89 -2.61
CA CYS A 12 -25.74 9.49 -2.87
C CYS A 12 -26.96 8.64 -2.45
N ASP A 13 -27.68 8.11 -3.44
CA ASP A 13 -28.90 7.30 -3.22
C ASP A 13 -28.74 5.91 -3.87
N MET A 14 -29.50 4.92 -3.39
CA MET A 14 -29.65 3.64 -4.08
C MET A 14 -30.58 3.79 -5.29
N SER A 15 -30.06 4.23 -6.44
CA SER A 15 -30.81 4.36 -7.70
C SER A 15 -30.63 3.20 -8.68
N GLY A 16 -29.76 2.25 -8.33
CA GLY A 16 -29.38 1.11 -9.18
C GLY A 16 -28.04 1.34 -9.88
N PRO A 17 -27.21 0.28 -10.06
CA PRO A 17 -25.88 0.43 -10.61
C PRO A 17 -25.88 0.50 -12.14
N THR A 18 -25.07 1.41 -12.67
CA THR A 18 -24.68 1.48 -14.08
C THR A 18 -23.49 0.56 -14.37
N PHE A 19 -22.50 0.48 -13.46
CA PHE A 19 -21.21 -0.17 -13.71
C PHE A 19 -21.04 -1.55 -13.08
N GLN A 20 -22.10 -2.14 -12.49
CA GLN A 20 -21.97 -3.42 -11.77
C GLN A 20 -21.41 -4.54 -12.65
N ALA A 21 -21.90 -4.68 -13.88
CA ALA A 21 -21.44 -5.73 -14.80
C ALA A 21 -19.95 -5.58 -15.15
N ASP A 22 -19.47 -4.34 -15.32
CA ASP A 22 -18.06 -4.08 -15.60
C ASP A 22 -17.16 -4.42 -14.41
N VAL A 23 -17.61 -4.11 -13.19
CA VAL A 23 -16.91 -4.42 -11.94
C VAL A 23 -16.85 -5.94 -11.72
N GLU A 24 -17.97 -6.64 -11.88
CA GLU A 24 -18.03 -8.10 -11.73
C GLU A 24 -17.15 -8.81 -12.78
N GLN A 25 -17.14 -8.32 -14.02
CA GLN A 25 -16.24 -8.82 -15.05
C GLN A 25 -14.77 -8.57 -14.67
N ALA A 26 -14.43 -7.38 -14.20
CA ALA A 26 -13.05 -7.06 -13.78
C ALA A 26 -12.58 -7.98 -12.64
N ILE A 27 -13.46 -8.28 -11.67
CA ILE A 27 -13.19 -9.23 -10.59
C ILE A 27 -12.94 -10.64 -11.15
N ALA A 28 -13.82 -11.14 -12.01
CA ALA A 28 -13.71 -12.48 -12.58
C ALA A 28 -12.42 -12.66 -13.42
N GLU A 29 -12.07 -11.65 -14.21
CA GLU A 29 -10.81 -11.65 -14.96
C GLU A 29 -9.59 -11.59 -14.02
N LEU A 30 -9.66 -10.80 -12.94
CA LEU A 30 -8.57 -10.71 -11.97
C LEU A 30 -8.36 -12.03 -11.24
N GLN A 31 -9.43 -12.70 -10.83
CA GLN A 31 -9.37 -14.01 -10.20
C GLN A 31 -8.74 -15.06 -11.11
N ARG A 32 -9.05 -15.02 -12.41
CA ARG A 32 -8.45 -15.94 -13.40
C ARG A 32 -6.97 -15.66 -13.64
N GLU A 33 -6.57 -14.40 -13.74
CA GLU A 33 -5.20 -13.99 -14.09
C GLU A 33 -4.24 -13.98 -12.90
N GLN A 34 -4.76 -13.68 -11.71
CA GLN A 34 -3.98 -13.54 -10.49
C GLN A 34 -4.66 -14.28 -9.32
N PRO A 35 -4.77 -15.62 -9.39
CA PRO A 35 -5.44 -16.40 -8.36
C PRO A 35 -4.78 -16.25 -6.98
N SER A 36 -3.49 -15.89 -6.90
CA SER A 36 -2.78 -15.64 -5.63
C SER A 36 -3.27 -14.43 -4.82
N ILE A 37 -4.15 -13.59 -5.39
CA ILE A 37 -4.84 -12.52 -4.65
C ILE A 37 -5.95 -13.09 -3.77
N PHE A 38 -6.42 -14.30 -4.08
CA PHE A 38 -7.59 -14.92 -3.49
C PHE A 38 -7.20 -16.21 -2.76
N GLU A 39 -7.92 -16.51 -1.69
CA GLU A 39 -7.72 -17.72 -0.90
C GLU A 39 -9.08 -18.35 -0.58
N ASP A 40 -9.23 -19.65 -0.87
CA ASP A 40 -10.43 -20.40 -0.51
C ASP A 40 -10.48 -20.63 1.00
N SER A 41 -11.62 -20.31 1.61
CA SER A 41 -11.83 -20.44 3.05
C SER A 41 -13.25 -20.97 3.33
N PRO A 42 -13.52 -21.64 4.47
CA PRO A 42 -14.86 -22.10 4.82
C PRO A 42 -15.93 -20.99 4.80
N GLY A 43 -15.52 -19.72 4.97
CA GLY A 43 -16.43 -18.56 4.93
C GLY A 43 -16.66 -17.97 3.53
N GLY A 44 -16.08 -18.54 2.48
CA GLY A 44 -16.09 -18.02 1.11
C GLY A 44 -14.69 -17.62 0.63
N LEU A 45 -14.62 -16.92 -0.50
CA LEU A 45 -13.36 -16.49 -1.09
C LEU A 45 -12.79 -15.28 -0.33
N LEU A 46 -11.65 -15.45 0.32
CA LEU A 46 -10.92 -14.39 1.00
C LEU A 46 -10.11 -13.58 -0.01
N VAL A 47 -10.08 -12.25 0.15
CA VAL A 47 -9.14 -11.38 -0.57
C VAL A 47 -7.86 -11.27 0.25
N ALA A 48 -6.88 -12.12 -0.06
CA ALA A 48 -5.61 -12.23 0.67
C ALA A 48 -4.70 -10.99 0.49
N SER A 49 -4.82 -10.31 -0.64
CA SER A 49 -4.06 -9.09 -0.94
C SER A 49 -5.01 -7.96 -1.39
N PRO A 50 -5.59 -7.19 -0.46
CA PRO A 50 -6.45 -6.04 -0.76
C PRO A 50 -5.85 -5.04 -1.76
N GLY A 51 -4.55 -4.74 -1.64
CA GLY A 51 -3.87 -3.79 -2.50
C GLY A 51 -3.87 -4.22 -3.96
N ARG A 52 -3.33 -5.41 -4.23
CA ARG A 52 -3.36 -6.00 -5.59
C ARG A 52 -4.78 -6.21 -6.10
N PHE A 53 -5.74 -6.48 -5.22
CA PHE A 53 -7.16 -6.62 -5.59
C PHE A 53 -7.73 -5.32 -6.17
N TYR A 54 -7.69 -4.21 -5.42
CA TYR A 54 -8.25 -2.94 -5.90
C TYR A 54 -7.45 -2.36 -7.07
N VAL A 55 -6.11 -2.38 -7.01
CA VAL A 55 -5.26 -1.94 -8.14
C VAL A 55 -5.55 -2.78 -9.38
N GLY A 56 -5.72 -4.09 -9.23
CA GLY A 56 -6.05 -4.99 -10.34
C GLY A 56 -7.40 -4.67 -10.99
N ILE A 57 -8.43 -4.38 -10.19
CA ILE A 57 -9.75 -4.00 -10.69
C ILE A 57 -9.70 -2.62 -11.38
N ILE A 58 -9.07 -1.63 -10.75
CA ILE A 58 -8.92 -0.28 -11.32
C ILE A 58 -8.21 -0.36 -12.68
N ASN A 59 -7.10 -1.09 -12.77
CA ASN A 59 -6.37 -1.27 -14.02
C ASN A 59 -7.21 -1.94 -15.13
N LYS A 60 -8.13 -2.84 -14.77
CA LYS A 60 -9.03 -3.49 -15.74
C LYS A 60 -10.12 -2.56 -16.22
N LEU A 61 -10.70 -1.77 -15.33
CA LEU A 61 -11.70 -0.75 -15.66
C LEU A 61 -11.07 0.37 -16.50
N ASP A 62 -9.87 0.82 -16.14
CA ASP A 62 -9.13 1.85 -16.89
C ASP A 62 -8.86 1.43 -18.34
N LYS A 63 -8.55 0.15 -18.58
CA LYS A 63 -8.38 -0.41 -19.95
C LYS A 63 -9.67 -0.36 -20.78
N LYS A 64 -10.84 -0.28 -20.15
CA LYS A 64 -12.14 -0.08 -20.80
C LYS A 64 -12.52 1.40 -20.94
N GLY A 65 -11.69 2.33 -20.47
CA GLY A 65 -12.00 3.75 -20.42
C GLY A 65 -12.96 4.13 -19.27
N ILE A 66 -13.11 3.26 -18.28
CA ILE A 66 -13.94 3.49 -17.09
C ILE A 66 -13.00 3.86 -15.93
N CYS A 67 -13.16 5.06 -15.36
CA CYS A 67 -12.34 5.49 -14.24
C CYS A 67 -12.83 4.84 -12.95
N ALA A 68 -11.89 4.33 -12.14
CA ALA A 68 -12.18 3.81 -10.82
C ALA A 68 -11.21 4.34 -9.76
N GLY A 69 -11.72 4.54 -8.54
CA GLY A 69 -10.99 5.02 -7.38
C GLY A 69 -11.43 4.27 -6.14
N PHE A 70 -10.56 4.15 -5.14
CA PHE A 70 -10.87 3.49 -3.87
C PHE A 70 -10.60 4.47 -2.73
N ASP A 71 -11.55 4.61 -1.81
CA ASP A 71 -11.51 5.58 -0.70
C ASP A 71 -11.19 4.94 0.66
N SER A 72 -10.64 3.72 0.66
CA SER A 72 -10.42 2.83 1.81
C SER A 72 -11.63 1.97 2.24
N GLU A 73 -12.85 2.28 1.79
CA GLU A 73 -14.05 1.50 2.11
C GLU A 73 -14.75 0.96 0.86
N GLU A 74 -14.93 1.81 -0.15
CA GLU A 74 -15.70 1.55 -1.35
C GLU A 74 -14.90 1.87 -2.62
N LEU A 75 -15.22 1.17 -3.71
CA LEU A 75 -14.74 1.46 -5.04
C LEU A 75 -15.74 2.39 -5.75
N GLN A 76 -15.30 3.60 -6.10
CA GLN A 76 -16.05 4.56 -6.90
C GLN A 76 -15.75 4.33 -8.38
N VAL A 77 -16.78 4.26 -9.24
CA VAL A 77 -16.63 3.98 -10.68
C VAL A 77 -17.42 5.00 -11.52
N LYS A 78 -16.78 5.63 -12.50
CA LYS A 78 -17.38 6.68 -13.34
C LYS A 78 -16.81 6.73 -14.76
N THR A 79 -17.59 7.28 -15.69
CA THR A 79 -17.14 7.64 -17.06
C THR A 79 -17.22 9.14 -17.34
N SER A 80 -17.88 9.92 -16.47
CA SER A 80 -17.90 11.39 -16.49
C SER A 80 -17.88 11.93 -15.06
N ASN A 81 -17.93 13.26 -14.87
CA ASN A 81 -18.05 13.89 -13.55
C ASN A 81 -19.51 14.07 -13.10
N ASP A 82 -20.47 13.66 -13.92
CA ASP A 82 -21.89 13.88 -13.63
C ASP A 82 -22.39 12.93 -12.55
N PHE A 83 -21.82 11.72 -12.48
CA PHE A 83 -22.12 10.73 -11.44
C PHE A 83 -21.03 9.67 -11.31
N ASN A 84 -21.08 8.91 -10.22
CA ASN A 84 -20.37 7.64 -10.08
C ASN A 84 -21.25 6.62 -9.35
N ASP A 85 -21.00 5.34 -9.57
CA ASP A 85 -21.47 4.28 -8.67
C ASP A 85 -20.42 3.99 -7.59
N GLN A 86 -20.88 3.53 -6.44
CA GLN A 86 -20.06 3.08 -5.32
C GLN A 86 -20.31 1.61 -5.04
N PHE A 87 -19.22 0.86 -4.85
CA PHE A 87 -19.27 -0.58 -4.62
C PHE A 87 -18.43 -1.00 -3.42
N ALA A 88 -19.03 -1.73 -2.49
CA ALA A 88 -18.30 -2.37 -1.42
C ALA A 88 -17.97 -3.82 -1.81
N LEU A 89 -16.75 -4.04 -2.27
CA LEU A 89 -16.30 -5.31 -2.85
C LEU A 89 -15.81 -6.33 -1.82
N ARG A 90 -15.53 -5.89 -0.59
CA ARG A 90 -15.03 -6.72 0.49
C ARG A 90 -15.92 -6.59 1.72
N THR A 91 -16.04 -7.65 2.49
CA THR A 91 -16.59 -7.60 3.84
C THR A 91 -15.53 -7.09 4.82
N SER A 92 -15.95 -6.66 6.02
CA SER A 92 -15.02 -6.32 7.11
C SER A 92 -14.13 -7.50 7.53
N ARG A 93 -14.56 -8.74 7.28
CA ARG A 93 -13.79 -9.97 7.53
C ARG A 93 -12.88 -10.38 6.35
N GLY A 94 -12.77 -9.56 5.31
CA GLY A 94 -11.87 -9.81 4.18
C GLY A 94 -12.46 -10.63 3.03
N PHE A 95 -13.65 -11.20 3.18
CA PHE A 95 -14.28 -11.99 2.11
C PHE A 95 -14.77 -11.13 0.95
N LEU A 96 -14.62 -11.64 -0.27
CA LEU A 96 -15.14 -11.06 -1.50
C LEU A 96 -16.67 -11.02 -1.46
N ARG A 97 -17.25 -9.88 -1.84
CA ARG A 97 -18.69 -9.73 -2.12
C ARG A 97 -18.93 -9.85 -3.62
N THR A 98 -20.05 -10.46 -3.99
CA THR A 98 -20.48 -10.62 -5.39
C THR A 98 -21.96 -10.36 -5.55
N GLY A 99 -22.42 -10.21 -6.80
CA GLY A 99 -23.83 -10.04 -7.13
C GLY A 99 -24.40 -8.72 -6.61
N PRO A 100 -25.73 -8.62 -6.45
CA PRO A 100 -26.40 -7.38 -6.03
C PRO A 100 -25.92 -6.80 -4.70
N SER A 101 -25.23 -7.61 -3.88
CA SER A 101 -24.72 -7.19 -2.58
C SER A 101 -23.54 -6.21 -2.64
N ILE A 102 -22.90 -6.02 -3.80
CA ILE A 102 -21.74 -5.13 -3.93
C ILE A 102 -22.13 -3.65 -4.08
N TYR A 103 -23.27 -3.36 -4.70
CA TYR A 103 -23.70 -1.98 -4.96
C TYR A 103 -24.10 -1.27 -3.66
N ARG A 104 -23.71 0.00 -3.54
CA ARG A 104 -23.98 0.81 -2.34
C ARG A 104 -24.80 2.04 -2.66
N ALA A 105 -24.33 2.85 -3.60
CA ALA A 105 -25.02 4.08 -3.97
C ALA A 105 -24.58 4.54 -5.36
N THR A 106 -25.35 5.47 -5.92
CA THR A 106 -24.94 6.31 -7.03
C THR A 106 -24.96 7.75 -6.56
N CYS A 107 -23.85 8.46 -6.76
CA CYS A 107 -23.69 9.84 -6.30
C CYS A 107 -23.80 10.84 -7.46
N PHE A 108 -24.49 11.95 -7.21
CA PHE A 108 -24.60 13.10 -8.12
C PHE A 108 -24.21 14.39 -7.38
N PRO A 109 -23.19 15.15 -7.85
CA PRO A 109 -22.23 14.77 -8.88
C PRO A 109 -21.33 13.61 -8.43
N ALA A 110 -20.38 13.19 -9.28
CA ALA A 110 -19.46 12.11 -8.95
C ALA A 110 -18.66 12.40 -7.66
N ALA A 111 -18.86 11.59 -6.63
CA ALA A 111 -18.06 11.48 -5.43
C ALA A 111 -16.85 10.59 -5.71
N PHE A 112 -15.66 11.19 -5.90
CA PHE A 112 -14.46 10.44 -6.28
C PHE A 112 -13.28 10.82 -5.39
N PRO A 113 -12.40 9.87 -5.01
CA PRO A 113 -11.25 10.17 -4.17
C PRO A 113 -10.36 11.23 -4.81
N THR A 114 -10.05 12.27 -4.04
CA THR A 114 -9.07 13.29 -4.42
C THR A 114 -7.67 12.68 -4.25
N PRO A 115 -6.80 12.69 -5.27
CA PRO A 115 -5.41 12.29 -5.08
C PRO A 115 -4.77 13.21 -4.04
N LEU A 116 -4.12 12.64 -3.02
CA LEU A 116 -3.26 13.43 -2.15
C LEU A 116 -2.11 14.05 -2.97
N PRO A 117 -1.59 15.22 -2.56
CA PRO A 117 -0.43 15.79 -3.21
C PRO A 117 0.73 14.78 -3.17
N PRO A 118 1.51 14.67 -4.26
CA PRO A 118 2.65 13.75 -4.30
C PRO A 118 3.63 14.09 -3.18
N PHE A 119 4.24 13.06 -2.59
CA PHE A 119 5.35 13.25 -1.67
C PHE A 119 6.49 14.02 -2.35
N PRO A 120 7.29 14.80 -1.59
CA PRO A 120 8.46 15.46 -2.15
C PRO A 120 9.42 14.42 -2.75
N PRO A 121 10.11 14.73 -3.86
CA PRO A 121 11.07 13.81 -4.48
C PRO A 121 12.15 13.41 -3.48
N SER A 122 12.43 12.11 -3.37
CA SER A 122 13.39 11.61 -2.37
C SER A 122 14.84 11.71 -2.83
N ASN A 123 15.74 11.87 -1.85
CA ASN A 123 17.19 11.86 -2.00
C ASN A 123 17.67 10.66 -2.83
N GLY A 124 18.00 10.87 -4.10
CA GLY A 124 18.60 9.86 -4.98
C GLY A 124 17.62 8.89 -5.66
N CYS A 125 16.31 8.96 -5.38
CA CYS A 125 15.31 8.12 -6.05
C CYS A 125 14.96 8.69 -7.44
N LYS A 126 15.06 7.85 -8.47
CA LYS A 126 14.68 8.21 -9.85
C LYS A 126 13.22 7.93 -10.19
N LEU A 127 12.48 7.27 -9.29
CA LEU A 127 11.07 6.96 -9.48
C LEU A 127 10.20 8.15 -9.08
N ALA A 128 9.06 8.30 -9.74
CA ALA A 128 8.07 9.30 -9.36
C ALA A 128 7.54 9.05 -7.94
N PRO A 129 7.13 10.09 -7.21
CA PRO A 129 6.33 9.94 -6.00
C PRO A 129 5.05 9.15 -6.28
N SER A 130 4.57 8.40 -5.29
CA SER A 130 3.40 7.54 -5.46
C SER A 130 2.55 7.42 -4.19
N LEU A 131 1.24 7.45 -4.43
CA LEU A 131 0.09 7.23 -3.54
C LEU A 131 -0.29 5.76 -3.39
N GLU A 132 -0.20 5.13 -2.22
CA GLU A 132 -0.87 3.86 -1.97
C GLU A 132 -2.40 4.01 -1.84
N LEU A 133 -3.12 2.94 -2.17
CA LEU A 133 -4.54 2.78 -1.85
C LEU A 133 -4.75 2.05 -0.52
N THR A 134 -3.87 1.10 -0.21
CA THR A 134 -3.91 0.32 1.02
C THR A 134 -2.57 -0.34 1.28
N CYS A 135 -2.28 -0.53 2.56
CA CYS A 135 -1.17 -1.33 3.06
C CYS A 135 -1.72 -2.54 3.81
N THR A 136 -1.11 -3.70 3.60
CA THR A 136 -1.44 -4.93 4.33
C THR A 136 -0.16 -5.71 4.62
N ARG A 137 -0.21 -6.60 5.62
CA ARG A 137 0.89 -7.52 5.90
C ARG A 137 0.83 -8.67 4.89
N GLU A 138 1.87 -8.79 4.08
CA GLU A 138 2.07 -9.85 3.08
C GLU A 138 3.42 -10.56 3.33
N SER A 139 3.91 -11.32 2.35
CA SER A 139 5.28 -11.80 2.36
C SER A 139 6.21 -10.72 1.80
N SER A 140 7.24 -10.36 2.56
CA SER A 140 8.21 -9.36 2.11
C SER A 140 9.15 -9.90 1.04
N LEU A 141 9.39 -9.09 0.01
CA LEU A 141 10.36 -9.29 -1.05
C LEU A 141 11.70 -8.60 -0.77
N TYR A 142 11.73 -7.57 0.08
CA TYR A 142 12.92 -6.77 0.37
C TYR A 142 13.56 -7.04 1.73
N TYR A 143 12.92 -7.86 2.58
CA TYR A 143 13.37 -8.19 3.94
C TYR A 143 14.87 -8.53 4.02
N ALA A 144 15.34 -9.43 3.17
CA ALA A 144 16.73 -9.88 3.21
C ALA A 144 17.73 -8.76 2.84
N ASP A 145 17.33 -7.81 1.99
CA ASP A 145 18.15 -6.65 1.66
C ASP A 145 18.17 -5.62 2.79
N VAL A 146 17.05 -5.44 3.49
CA VAL A 146 16.98 -4.56 4.67
C VAL A 146 17.87 -5.10 5.79
N GLU A 147 17.77 -6.39 6.11
CA GLU A 147 18.64 -7.06 7.08
C GLU A 147 20.12 -6.88 6.75
N ARG A 148 20.51 -7.12 5.50
CA ARG A 148 21.89 -6.87 5.02
C ARG A 148 22.29 -5.40 5.14
N SER A 149 21.37 -4.47 4.88
CA SER A 149 21.65 -3.04 5.02
C SER A 149 21.89 -2.63 6.47
N ILE A 150 21.18 -3.23 7.42
CA ILE A 150 21.45 -3.04 8.85
C ILE A 150 22.84 -3.57 9.20
N ASP A 151 23.22 -4.77 8.73
CA ASP A 151 24.56 -5.33 8.96
C ASP A 151 25.67 -4.46 8.36
N ASP A 152 25.48 -3.95 7.14
CA ASP A 152 26.41 -3.04 6.50
C ASP A 152 26.59 -1.77 7.32
N VAL A 153 25.51 -1.15 7.78
CA VAL A 153 25.56 0.08 8.57
C VAL A 153 26.23 -0.14 9.92
N MET A 154 25.95 -1.25 10.62
CA MET A 154 26.67 -1.56 11.87
C MET A 154 28.18 -1.72 11.66
N ARG A 155 28.59 -2.23 10.50
CA ARG A 155 30.01 -2.40 10.15
C ARG A 155 30.68 -1.11 9.70
N THR A 156 30.01 -0.27 8.92
CA THR A 156 30.61 0.94 8.33
C THR A 156 30.39 2.20 9.15
N HIS A 157 29.37 2.21 10.00
CA HIS A 157 29.01 3.32 10.89
C HIS A 157 28.87 2.84 12.36
N PRO A 158 29.91 2.20 12.94
CA PRO A 158 29.84 1.70 14.31
C PRO A 158 29.58 2.81 15.35
N GLU A 159 29.89 4.07 15.02
CA GLU A 159 29.61 5.25 15.86
C GLU A 159 28.12 5.48 16.14
N LEU A 160 27.22 4.94 15.29
CA LEU A 160 25.77 5.05 15.47
C LEU A 160 25.23 4.11 16.56
N PHE A 161 26.07 3.21 17.09
CA PHE A 161 25.64 2.12 17.96
C PHE A 161 26.37 2.10 19.31
N ASP A 162 25.69 1.53 20.31
CA ASP A 162 26.26 1.11 21.57
C ASP A 162 26.23 -0.42 21.66
N PHE A 163 27.37 -1.04 21.31
CA PHE A 163 27.55 -2.49 21.37
C PHE A 163 27.77 -3.02 22.80
N THR A 164 27.78 -2.16 23.83
CA THR A 164 27.94 -2.59 25.23
C THR A 164 26.60 -2.93 25.89
N ILE A 165 25.50 -2.51 25.29
CA ILE A 165 24.13 -2.78 25.74
C ILE A 165 23.36 -3.56 24.67
N HIS A 166 22.39 -4.35 25.12
CA HIS A 166 21.60 -5.19 24.22
C HIS A 166 20.12 -5.20 24.62
N ALA A 167 19.26 -5.36 23.62
CA ALA A 167 17.82 -5.56 23.84
C ALA A 167 17.57 -6.80 24.70
N THR A 168 16.56 -6.76 25.57
CA THR A 168 16.22 -7.91 26.42
C THR A 168 15.78 -9.09 25.55
N GLY A 169 16.42 -10.25 25.70
CA GLY A 169 16.10 -11.45 24.91
C GLY A 169 16.73 -11.52 23.52
N ALA A 170 17.59 -10.56 23.15
CA ALA A 170 18.33 -10.55 21.89
C ALA A 170 19.74 -9.97 22.04
N ASN A 171 20.58 -10.12 21.02
CA ASN A 171 21.91 -9.50 20.96
C ASN A 171 21.91 -8.24 20.07
N TRP A 172 20.82 -7.48 20.07
CA TRP A 172 20.71 -6.28 19.22
C TRP A 172 21.27 -5.07 19.95
N PRO A 173 22.22 -4.32 19.34
CA PRO A 173 22.90 -3.22 20.02
C PRO A 173 21.99 -2.01 20.22
N GLY A 174 22.35 -1.15 21.16
CA GLY A 174 21.71 0.15 21.34
C GLY A 174 21.97 1.07 20.15
N VAL A 175 21.00 1.92 19.81
CA VAL A 175 21.14 2.97 18.79
C VAL A 175 21.39 4.30 19.48
N ARG A 176 22.52 4.94 19.18
CA ARG A 176 22.93 6.24 19.75
C ARG A 176 22.29 7.42 19.06
N ASP A 177 22.15 7.32 17.75
CA ASP A 177 21.56 8.35 16.89
C ASP A 177 20.43 7.72 16.07
N PHE A 178 19.20 8.00 16.48
CA PHE A 178 18.00 7.48 15.85
C PHE A 178 17.88 7.91 14.39
N PHE A 179 18.05 9.20 14.09
CA PHE A 179 17.91 9.70 12.72
C PHE A 179 19.08 9.27 11.84
N GLY A 180 20.31 9.37 12.36
CA GLY A 180 21.51 8.93 11.67
C GLY A 180 21.48 7.45 11.30
N TYR A 181 20.97 6.59 12.19
CA TYR A 181 20.76 5.17 11.90
C TYR A 181 19.80 4.93 10.75
N HIS A 182 18.60 5.52 10.79
CA HIS A 182 17.60 5.32 9.74
C HIS A 182 18.06 5.87 8.39
N GLU A 183 18.70 7.06 8.38
CA GLU A 183 19.25 7.64 7.17
C GLU A 183 20.37 6.76 6.59
N ALA A 184 21.29 6.25 7.41
CA ALA A 184 22.35 5.36 6.96
C ALA A 184 21.81 4.06 6.36
N VAL A 185 20.76 3.46 6.94
CA VAL A 185 20.13 2.26 6.37
C VAL A 185 19.42 2.59 5.06
N ALA A 186 18.72 3.72 4.96
CA ALA A 186 18.13 4.17 3.70
C ALA A 186 19.19 4.39 2.61
N GLN A 187 20.34 4.99 2.94
CA GLN A 187 21.45 5.15 1.99
C GLN A 187 22.07 3.82 1.57
N SER A 188 22.21 2.86 2.50
CA SER A 188 22.65 1.50 2.18
C SER A 188 21.69 0.79 1.21
N MET A 189 20.38 0.98 1.38
CA MET A 189 19.36 0.50 0.44
C MET A 189 19.43 1.22 -0.92
N ILE A 190 19.62 2.54 -0.93
CA ILE A 190 19.78 3.32 -2.17
C ILE A 190 20.99 2.83 -2.97
N ALA A 191 22.11 2.55 -2.30
CA ALA A 191 23.31 1.98 -2.93
C ALA A 191 23.06 0.59 -3.56
N LYS A 192 22.05 -0.15 -3.08
CA LYS A 192 21.57 -1.43 -3.62
C LYS A 192 20.52 -1.27 -4.73
N GLY A 193 20.26 -0.04 -5.18
CA GLY A 193 19.36 0.29 -6.29
C GLY A 193 17.89 0.46 -5.89
N TYR A 194 17.61 0.63 -4.59
CA TYR A 194 16.26 0.94 -4.11
C TYR A 194 16.01 2.44 -4.11
N CYS A 195 14.75 2.83 -4.20
CA CYS A 195 14.28 4.08 -3.61
C CYS A 195 13.94 3.80 -2.15
N SER A 196 14.64 4.44 -1.22
CA SER A 196 14.39 4.25 0.20
C SER A 196 14.47 5.57 0.97
N ARG A 197 13.64 5.70 2.01
CA ARG A 197 13.64 6.83 2.95
C ARG A 197 13.11 6.39 4.30
N PHE A 198 13.46 7.15 5.33
CA PHE A 198 12.74 7.13 6.59
C PHE A 198 11.57 8.10 6.50
N ASP A 199 10.35 7.65 6.79
CA ASP A 199 9.14 8.49 6.70
C ASP A 199 8.76 9.19 8.01
N GLY A 200 9.53 8.96 9.07
CA GLY A 200 9.28 9.45 10.42
C GLY A 200 8.91 8.34 11.39
N GLU A 201 8.48 7.18 10.88
CA GLU A 201 8.12 6.00 11.68
C GLU A 201 8.80 4.73 11.15
N GLU A 202 8.82 4.53 9.83
CA GLU A 202 9.29 3.31 9.18
C GLU A 202 10.35 3.63 8.10
N LEU A 203 11.23 2.66 7.85
CA LEU A 203 12.02 2.60 6.63
C LEU A 203 11.12 2.11 5.49
N VAL A 204 10.95 2.96 4.49
CA VAL A 204 10.18 2.63 3.28
C VAL A 204 11.14 2.29 2.15
N ALA A 205 10.85 1.24 1.39
CA ALA A 205 11.63 0.84 0.22
C ALA A 205 10.76 0.44 -0.98
N LYS A 206 11.13 0.90 -2.18
CA LYS A 206 10.53 0.48 -3.45
C LYS A 206 11.57 0.34 -4.57
N LYS A 207 11.34 -0.60 -5.50
CA LYS A 207 12.10 -0.71 -6.77
C LYS A 207 11.29 -0.32 -8.01
N THR A 208 9.97 -0.39 -7.92
CA THR A 208 9.04 0.08 -8.95
C THR A 208 7.98 0.98 -8.29
N SER A 209 7.02 1.48 -9.06
CA SER A 209 5.87 2.21 -8.47
C SER A 209 4.70 1.27 -8.14
N ASP A 210 4.86 -0.04 -8.34
CA ASP A 210 3.78 -1.01 -8.15
C ASP A 210 3.50 -1.28 -6.67
N PHE A 211 4.55 -1.32 -5.85
CA PHE A 211 4.45 -1.47 -4.40
C PHE A 211 5.67 -0.91 -3.66
N SER A 212 5.47 -0.60 -2.39
CA SER A 212 6.53 -0.33 -1.41
C SER A 212 6.41 -1.33 -0.27
N GLU A 213 7.52 -1.59 0.41
CA GLU A 213 7.53 -2.32 1.68
C GLU A 213 8.05 -1.43 2.79
N HIS A 214 7.43 -1.59 3.95
CA HIS A 214 7.65 -0.77 5.12
C HIS A 214 8.24 -1.63 6.23
N PHE A 215 9.28 -1.10 6.87
CA PHE A 215 10.07 -1.81 7.86
C PHE A 215 10.27 -0.94 9.09
N ASP A 216 9.93 -1.48 10.25
CA ASP A 216 10.36 -0.94 11.52
C ASP A 216 11.69 -1.58 11.91
N ILE A 217 12.76 -0.82 11.76
CA ILE A 217 14.13 -1.28 12.04
C ILE A 217 14.60 -0.84 13.43
N PHE A 218 13.73 -0.21 14.23
CA PHE A 218 14.05 0.32 15.54
C PHE A 218 13.11 -0.21 16.61
N LEU A 219 13.69 -0.81 17.64
CA LEU A 219 12.95 -1.25 18.80
C LEU A 219 12.78 -0.04 19.73
N GLY A 220 11.53 0.30 20.08
CA GLY A 220 11.17 1.54 20.78
C GLY A 220 11.94 1.82 22.07
N GLU A 221 12.52 0.79 22.67
CA GLU A 221 13.42 0.83 23.82
C GLU A 221 14.85 1.34 23.50
N GLY A 222 15.14 1.77 22.27
CA GLY A 222 16.44 2.34 21.89
C GLY A 222 17.41 1.36 21.25
N PHE A 223 16.93 0.26 20.68
CA PHE A 223 17.79 -0.78 20.11
C PHE A 223 17.52 -0.99 18.62
N VAL A 224 18.49 -1.58 17.92
CA VAL A 224 18.24 -2.11 16.59
C VAL A 224 17.15 -3.19 16.67
N ARG A 225 16.22 -3.21 15.72
CA ARG A 225 15.26 -4.29 15.57
C ARG A 225 15.68 -5.20 14.42
N ARG A 226 15.61 -6.51 14.62
CA ARG A 226 15.96 -7.53 13.62
C ARG A 226 14.91 -8.64 13.58
N GLY A 227 15.05 -9.53 12.61
CA GLY A 227 14.21 -10.72 12.48
C GLY A 227 12.85 -10.41 11.86
N GLU A 228 11.98 -11.41 11.81
CA GLU A 228 10.64 -11.32 11.17
C GLU A 228 9.78 -10.15 11.67
N GLY A 229 10.10 -9.63 12.86
CA GLY A 229 9.45 -8.48 13.44
C GLY A 229 9.70 -7.16 12.71
N ILE A 230 10.72 -7.01 11.86
CA ILE A 230 11.00 -5.71 11.20
C ILE A 230 10.01 -5.39 10.10
N TYR A 231 9.55 -6.38 9.33
CA TYR A 231 8.62 -6.14 8.25
C TYR A 231 7.25 -5.77 8.81
N ARG A 232 6.64 -4.70 8.29
CA ARG A 232 5.36 -4.17 8.76
C ARG A 232 4.27 -4.38 7.74
N SER A 233 4.46 -3.87 6.53
CA SER A 233 3.44 -3.93 5.50
C SER A 233 4.02 -3.81 4.08
N THR A 234 3.19 -4.21 3.12
CA THR A 234 3.35 -3.91 1.70
C THR A 234 2.18 -3.03 1.27
N CYS A 235 2.48 -1.93 0.59
CA CYS A 235 1.51 -0.93 0.15
C CYS A 235 1.37 -0.95 -1.38
N TYR A 236 0.14 -0.84 -1.89
CA TYR A 236 -0.16 -0.82 -3.33
C TYR A 236 -1.09 0.35 -3.72
N PRO A 237 -0.75 1.13 -4.76
CA PRO A 237 0.58 1.28 -5.34
C PRO A 237 1.64 1.64 -4.29
N ALA A 238 2.90 1.79 -4.69
CA ALA A 238 3.94 2.15 -3.73
C ALA A 238 3.60 3.44 -2.96
N ALA A 239 3.74 3.44 -1.64
CA ALA A 239 3.69 4.62 -0.78
C ALA A 239 5.09 5.24 -0.74
N PHE A 240 5.34 6.37 -1.41
CA PHE A 240 6.69 6.95 -1.41
C PHE A 240 6.75 8.42 -1.79
#